data_AF-A0A6V7KRN3-F1
#
_entry.id   AF-A0A6V7KRN3-F1
#
_cell.length_a   1.000
_cell.length_b   1.000
_cell.length_c   1.000
_cell.angle_alpha   90.00
_cell.angle_beta   90.00
_cell.angle_gamma   90.00
#
_symmetry.space_group_name_H-M   'P 1'
#
loop_
_entity.id
_entity.type
_entity.pdbx_description
1 polymer ?
#
loop_
_entity_poly.entity_id
_entity_poly.type
_entity_poly.pdbx_seq_one_letter_code
_entity_poly.pdbx_strand_id
1 'polypeptide(L)'
;FSDQINLKLKRLANRGIRLVYDLRESDSVSKFYNKLNWLIPALHRKYVLGTSTYKILHSKRPSYLADRLCLKSEANVRTHRGTYLDLSMINYRTNSGKSTFTACAANLWNSLPLEIREQKTLDSFKVKLLDHLIVKQAECFDTPK
;
A
#
# COMPACT_ATOMS: atom_id res chain seq x y z
N PHE A 1 6.04 -7.42 -12.26
CA PHE A 1 6.50 -6.13 -12.82
C PHE A 1 8.02 -6.09 -12.74
N SER A 2 8.72 -5.66 -13.79
CA SER A 2 10.19 -5.71 -13.84
C SER A 2 10.83 -4.77 -12.82
N ASP A 3 11.72 -5.30 -11.99
CA ASP A 3 12.48 -4.54 -10.98
C ASP A 3 13.29 -3.39 -11.58
N GLN A 4 13.63 -3.50 -12.87
CA GLN A 4 14.33 -2.47 -13.62
C GLN A 4 13.53 -1.16 -13.68
N ILE A 5 12.20 -1.21 -13.87
CA ILE A 5 11.35 -0.02 -13.93
C ILE A 5 11.26 0.64 -12.55
N ASN A 6 11.16 -0.18 -11.49
CA ASN A 6 11.16 0.31 -10.12
C ASN A 6 12.44 1.05 -9.77
N LEU A 7 13.58 0.52 -10.22
CA LEU A 7 14.88 1.16 -10.03
C LEU A 7 14.97 2.49 -10.78
N LYS A 8 14.49 2.54 -12.03
CA LYS A 8 14.45 3.79 -12.82
C LYS A 8 13.61 4.87 -12.13
N LEU A 9 12.41 4.54 -11.65
CA LEU A 9 11.54 5.46 -10.92
C LEU A 9 12.19 5.94 -9.60
N LYS A 10 12.82 5.03 -8.84
CA LYS A 10 13.53 5.39 -7.62
C LYS A 10 14.69 6.35 -7.90
N ARG A 11 15.46 6.13 -8.96
CA ARG A 11 16.56 7.02 -9.38
C ARG A 11 16.03 8.41 -9.75
N LEU A 12 14.92 8.48 -10.48
CA LEU A 12 14.28 9.75 -10.85
C LEU A 12 13.81 10.52 -9.61
N ALA A 13 13.10 9.86 -8.69
CA ALA A 13 12.67 10.47 -7.44
C ALA A 13 13.88 10.97 -6.61
N ASN A 14 14.94 10.16 -6.50
CA ASN A 14 16.16 10.56 -5.82
C ASN A 14 16.80 11.80 -6.46
N ARG A 15 16.79 11.92 -7.80
CA ARG A 15 17.32 13.09 -8.50
C ARG A 15 16.50 14.33 -8.19
N GLY A 16 15.17 14.22 -8.14
CA GLY A 16 14.29 15.31 -7.74
C GLY A 16 14.58 15.80 -6.32
N ILE A 17 14.75 14.88 -5.37
CA ILE A 17 15.08 15.25 -3.98
C ILE A 17 16.44 15.92 -3.89
N ARG A 18 17.45 15.41 -4.61
CA ARG A 18 18.77 16.06 -4.66
C ARG A 18 18.73 17.47 -5.23
N LEU A 19 17.88 17.69 -6.23
CA LEU A 19 17.68 19.02 -6.82
C LEU A 19 17.04 19.99 -5.82
N VAL A 20 16.02 19.56 -5.07
CA VAL A 20 15.29 20.41 -4.11
C VAL A 20 16.16 20.80 -2.92
N TYR A 21 16.99 19.89 -2.42
CA TYR A 21 17.82 20.11 -1.22
C TYR A 21 19.30 20.40 -1.55
N ASP A 22 19.63 20.61 -2.82
CA ASP A 22 20.99 20.84 -3.32
C ASP A 22 22.02 19.85 -2.74
N LEU A 23 21.71 18.56 -2.85
CA LEU A 23 22.50 17.49 -2.26
C LEU A 23 23.63 17.04 -3.18
N ARG A 24 24.78 16.72 -2.58
CA ARG A 24 25.89 16.09 -3.29
C ARG A 24 25.54 14.65 -3.67
N GLU A 25 26.30 14.08 -4.60
CA GLU A 25 26.06 12.70 -5.04
C GLU A 25 26.21 11.67 -3.91
N SER A 26 27.16 11.92 -3.01
CA SER A 26 27.47 11.12 -1.82
C SER A 26 26.41 11.19 -0.72
N ASP A 27 25.54 12.20 -0.75
CA ASP A 27 24.61 12.43 0.35
C ASP A 27 23.46 11.42 0.31
N SER A 28 23.11 10.91 1.50
CA SER A 28 22.00 9.97 1.64
C SER A 28 20.66 10.67 1.48
N VAL A 29 19.91 10.27 0.45
CA VAL A 29 18.60 10.81 0.12
C VAL A 29 17.51 10.36 1.12
N SER A 30 17.74 9.28 1.87
CA SER A 30 16.73 8.63 2.72
C SER A 30 16.09 9.57 3.74
N LYS A 31 16.88 10.43 4.39
CA LYS A 31 16.39 11.39 5.40
C LYS A 31 15.44 12.42 4.80
N PHE A 32 15.61 12.74 3.52
CA PHE A 32 14.84 13.78 2.84
C PHE A 32 13.49 13.29 2.32
N TYR A 33 13.34 11.97 2.08
CA TYR A 33 12.02 11.41 1.80
C TYR A 33 11.04 11.67 2.94
N ASN A 34 11.48 11.47 4.19
CA ASN A 34 10.63 11.69 5.36
C ASN A 34 10.35 13.18 5.58
N LYS A 35 11.35 14.06 5.36
CA LYS A 35 11.14 15.53 5.42
C LYS A 35 10.10 16.03 4.41
N LEU A 36 10.02 15.40 3.23
CA LEU A 36 9.05 15.74 2.19
C LEU A 36 7.70 15.02 2.34
N ASN A 37 7.55 14.10 3.31
CA ASN A 37 6.44 13.15 3.37
C ASN A 37 6.26 12.35 2.06
N TRP A 38 7.37 12.06 1.37
CA TRP A 38 7.37 11.31 0.12
C TRP A 38 7.56 9.82 0.37
N LEU A 39 6.81 9.02 -0.39
CA LEU A 39 6.96 7.58 -0.42
C LEU A 39 7.86 7.14 -1.58
N ILE A 40 8.74 6.16 -1.34
CA ILE A 40 9.44 5.43 -2.39
C ILE A 40 8.39 4.84 -3.36
N PRO A 41 8.64 4.80 -4.67
CA PRO A 41 7.67 4.33 -5.67
C PRO A 41 6.99 2.99 -5.34
N ALA A 42 7.69 2.07 -4.68
CA ALA A 42 7.13 0.79 -4.24
C ALA A 42 6.04 0.94 -3.17
N LEU A 43 6.23 1.82 -2.20
CA LEU A 43 5.27 2.10 -1.15
C LEU A 43 4.16 3.03 -1.65
N HIS A 44 4.47 3.96 -2.54
CA HIS A 44 3.48 4.80 -3.19
C HIS A 44 2.42 3.96 -3.94
N ARG A 45 2.83 2.88 -4.61
CA ARG A 45 1.85 1.95 -5.22
C ARG A 45 0.95 1.26 -4.20
N LYS A 46 1.49 0.89 -3.02
CA LYS A 46 0.67 0.34 -1.93
C LYS A 46 -0.32 1.38 -1.41
N TYR A 47 0.10 2.64 -1.31
CA TYR A 47 -0.80 3.74 -0.97
C TYR A 47 -1.96 3.88 -1.96
N VAL A 48 -1.67 3.94 -3.26
CA VAL A 48 -2.69 4.03 -4.32
C VAL A 48 -3.60 2.79 -4.33
N LEU A 49 -3.03 1.59 -4.15
CA LEU A 49 -3.79 0.35 -4.05
C LEU A 49 -4.74 0.39 -2.84
N GLY A 50 -4.23 0.71 -1.64
CA GLY A 50 -5.02 0.74 -0.41
C GLY A 50 -6.14 1.79 -0.44
N THR A 51 -5.85 2.99 -0.95
CA THR A 51 -6.88 4.05 -1.11
C THR A 51 -7.94 3.66 -2.15
N SER A 52 -7.55 2.97 -3.22
CA SER A 52 -8.51 2.45 -4.20
C SER A 52 -9.38 1.36 -3.59
N THR A 53 -8.80 0.42 -2.84
CA THR A 53 -9.55 -0.61 -2.11
C THR A 53 -10.55 0.00 -1.14
N TYR A 54 -10.13 1.00 -0.35
CA TYR A 54 -11.02 1.71 0.57
C TYR A 54 -12.22 2.32 -0.17
N LYS A 55 -11.94 3.05 -1.27
CA LYS A 55 -12.98 3.66 -2.10
C LYS A 55 -13.97 2.62 -2.63
N ILE A 56 -13.48 1.50 -3.14
CA ILE A 56 -14.34 0.43 -3.69
C ILE A 56 -15.20 -0.17 -2.57
N LEU A 57 -14.64 -0.41 -1.38
CA LEU A 57 -15.39 -0.98 -0.26
C LEU A 57 -16.51 -0.07 0.24
N HIS A 58 -16.26 1.25 0.31
CA HIS A 58 -17.23 2.22 0.81
C HIS A 58 -18.26 2.64 -0.23
N SER A 59 -17.83 2.85 -1.48
CA SER A 59 -18.73 3.26 -2.57
C SER A 59 -19.44 2.09 -3.27
N LYS A 60 -18.99 0.85 -3.00
CA LYS A 60 -19.39 -0.37 -3.73
C LYS A 60 -19.30 -0.21 -5.25
N ARG A 61 -18.31 0.58 -5.72
CA ARG A 61 -18.09 0.88 -7.13
C ARG A 61 -16.61 0.76 -7.53
N PRO A 62 -16.32 0.24 -8.73
CA PRO A 62 -17.27 -0.37 -9.67
C PRO A 62 -17.77 -1.73 -9.16
N SER A 63 -19.01 -2.10 -9.51
CA SER A 63 -19.69 -3.30 -8.98
C SER A 63 -18.87 -4.57 -9.20
N TYR A 64 -18.33 -4.77 -10.40
CA TYR A 64 -17.51 -5.95 -10.72
C TYR A 64 -16.27 -6.12 -9.83
N LEU A 65 -15.72 -5.03 -9.24
CA LEU A 65 -14.64 -5.12 -8.26
C LEU A 65 -15.18 -5.30 -6.86
N ALA A 66 -16.25 -4.61 -6.50
CA ALA A 66 -16.90 -4.71 -5.20
C ALA A 66 -17.35 -6.15 -4.92
N ASP A 67 -17.96 -6.82 -5.90
CA ASP A 67 -18.42 -8.22 -5.82
C ASP A 67 -17.27 -9.21 -5.63
N ARG A 68 -16.04 -8.81 -5.96
CA ARG A 68 -14.82 -9.64 -5.78
C ARG A 68 -14.08 -9.30 -4.49
N LEU A 69 -14.36 -8.16 -3.89
CA LEU A 69 -13.78 -7.68 -2.64
C LEU A 69 -14.81 -7.80 -1.51
N CYS A 70 -15.18 -9.05 -1.19
CA CYS A 70 -16.12 -9.32 -0.11
C CYS A 70 -15.42 -9.33 1.24
N LEU A 71 -16.04 -8.70 2.24
CA LEU A 71 -15.62 -8.84 3.63
C LEU A 71 -15.97 -10.24 4.13
N LYS A 72 -15.14 -10.81 5.01
CA LYS A 72 -15.42 -12.12 5.60
C LYS A 72 -16.73 -12.15 6.39
N SER A 73 -17.11 -11.02 6.99
CA SER A 73 -18.39 -10.83 7.69
C SER A 73 -19.59 -10.96 6.75
N GLU A 74 -19.51 -10.41 5.53
CA GLU A 74 -20.55 -10.51 4.50
C GLU A 74 -20.64 -11.93 3.91
N ALA A 75 -19.51 -12.63 3.81
CA ALA A 75 -19.43 -13.95 3.17
C ALA A 75 -19.86 -15.12 4.09
N ASN A 76 -20.27 -14.84 5.35
CA ASN A 76 -20.64 -15.85 6.35
C ASN A 76 -19.57 -16.95 6.57
N VAL A 77 -18.31 -16.63 6.26
CA VAL A 77 -17.18 -17.55 6.39
C VAL A 77 -16.64 -17.43 7.81
N ARG A 78 -17.06 -18.36 8.69
CA ARG A 78 -16.48 -18.53 10.02
C ARG A 78 -15.01 -18.93 9.90
N THR A 79 -14.11 -17.95 9.90
CA THR A 79 -12.68 -18.20 10.04
C THR A 79 -12.26 -17.89 11.47
N HIS A 80 -11.73 -18.88 12.17
CA HIS A 80 -11.15 -18.73 13.51
C HIS A 80 -9.89 -17.85 13.54
N ARG A 81 -9.39 -17.38 12.38
CA ARG A 81 -8.25 -16.47 12.23
C ARG A 81 -8.63 -15.29 11.35
N GLY A 82 -8.71 -14.11 11.94
CA GLY A 82 -8.97 -12.85 11.23
C GLY A 82 -9.91 -11.90 11.96
N THR A 83 -9.98 -10.66 11.48
CA THR A 83 -10.91 -9.64 11.98
C THR A 83 -12.15 -9.54 11.09
N TYR A 84 -13.25 -8.95 11.58
CA TYR A 84 -14.50 -8.78 10.82
C TYR A 84 -14.35 -7.90 9.57
N LEU A 85 -13.28 -7.09 9.52
CA LEU A 85 -12.89 -6.23 8.39
C LEU A 85 -11.90 -6.89 7.44
N ASP A 86 -11.56 -8.16 7.64
CA ASP A 86 -10.70 -8.87 6.70
C ASP A 86 -11.45 -9.11 5.38
N LEU A 87 -10.72 -8.96 4.28
CA LEU A 87 -11.18 -9.37 2.96
C LEU A 87 -11.01 -10.87 2.77
N SER A 88 -11.98 -11.50 2.13
CA SER A 88 -11.89 -12.89 1.70
C SER A 88 -10.76 -13.04 0.68
N MET A 89 -9.75 -13.84 0.99
CA MET A 89 -8.65 -14.10 0.06
C MET A 89 -9.02 -15.23 -0.89
N ILE A 90 -8.91 -14.95 -2.19
CA ILE A 90 -8.99 -15.99 -3.22
C ILE A 90 -7.59 -16.59 -3.37
N ASN A 91 -7.47 -17.89 -3.10
CA ASN A 91 -6.21 -18.61 -3.25
C ASN A 91 -5.95 -18.94 -4.72
N TYR A 92 -5.27 -18.03 -5.42
CA TYR A 92 -4.82 -18.27 -6.78
C TYR A 92 -3.61 -19.19 -6.83
N ARG A 93 -3.70 -20.27 -7.61
CA ARG A 93 -2.58 -21.21 -7.83
C ARG A 93 -1.49 -20.62 -8.73
N THR A 94 -1.86 -19.74 -9.66
CA THR A 94 -0.94 -19.14 -10.64
C THR A 94 -0.36 -17.82 -10.17
N ASN A 95 0.88 -17.52 -10.58
CA ASN A 95 1.53 -16.23 -10.29
C ASN A 95 0.76 -15.04 -10.90
N SER A 96 0.16 -15.24 -12.08
CA SER A 96 -0.70 -14.23 -12.71
C SER A 96 -1.92 -13.94 -11.85
N GLY A 97 -2.55 -14.98 -11.28
CA GLY A 97 -3.69 -14.81 -10.36
C GLY A 97 -3.31 -14.08 -9.07
N LYS A 98 -2.15 -14.37 -8.49
CA LYS A 98 -1.62 -13.65 -7.30
C LYS A 98 -1.32 -12.18 -7.58
N SER A 99 -1.05 -11.84 -8.85
CA SER A 99 -0.77 -10.47 -9.30
C SER A 99 -2.03 -9.69 -9.70
N THR A 100 -3.22 -10.28 -9.56
CA THR A 100 -4.48 -9.58 -9.81
C THR A 100 -4.72 -8.48 -8.79
N PHE A 101 -5.51 -7.47 -9.17
CA PHE A 101 -5.90 -6.39 -8.28
C PHE A 101 -6.54 -6.92 -6.99
N THR A 102 -7.49 -7.86 -7.09
CA THR A 102 -8.22 -8.42 -5.95
C THR A 102 -7.30 -9.14 -4.97
N ALA A 103 -6.37 -9.97 -5.47
CA ALA A 103 -5.39 -10.66 -4.64
C ALA A 103 -4.46 -9.68 -3.91
N CYS A 104 -3.90 -8.71 -4.64
CA CYS A 104 -3.00 -7.70 -4.07
C CYS A 104 -3.73 -6.78 -3.08
N ALA A 105 -4.96 -6.36 -3.40
CA ALA A 105 -5.79 -5.53 -2.54
C ALA A 105 -6.14 -6.25 -1.24
N ALA A 106 -6.59 -7.51 -1.30
CA ALA A 106 -6.92 -8.30 -0.12
C ALA A 106 -5.69 -8.55 0.76
N ASN A 107 -4.55 -8.91 0.16
CA ASN A 107 -3.29 -9.09 0.88
C ASN A 107 -2.84 -7.81 1.58
N LEU A 108 -2.88 -6.67 0.87
CA LEU A 108 -2.51 -5.38 1.45
C LEU A 108 -3.46 -5.02 2.59
N TRP A 109 -4.77 -5.04 2.33
CA TRP A 109 -5.79 -4.66 3.30
C TRP A 109 -5.70 -5.48 4.58
N ASN A 110 -5.57 -6.81 4.47
CA ASN A 110 -5.46 -7.70 5.62
C ASN A 110 -4.14 -7.51 6.39
N SER A 111 -3.09 -7.01 5.74
CA SER A 111 -1.83 -6.67 6.42
C SER A 111 -1.87 -5.34 7.17
N LEU A 112 -2.89 -4.50 6.96
CA LEU A 112 -3.01 -3.22 7.65
C LEU A 112 -3.52 -3.41 9.09
N PRO A 113 -3.00 -2.61 10.05
CA PRO A 113 -3.56 -2.51 11.38
C PRO A 113 -5.05 -2.18 11.36
N LEU A 114 -5.79 -2.76 12.31
CA LEU A 114 -7.23 -2.58 12.43
C LEU A 114 -7.60 -1.09 12.60
N GLU A 115 -6.80 -0.33 13.35
CA GLU A 115 -6.98 1.12 13.56
C GLU A 115 -7.03 1.94 12.27
N ILE A 116 -6.34 1.49 11.21
CA ILE A 116 -6.36 2.14 9.90
C ILE A 116 -7.60 1.70 9.12
N ARG A 117 -7.96 0.42 9.20
CA ARG A 117 -9.12 -0.13 8.48
C ARG A 117 -10.45 0.39 9.01
N GLU A 118 -10.54 0.73 10.29
CA GLU A 118 -11.75 1.25 10.95
C GLU A 118 -12.03 2.74 10.68
N GLN A 119 -11.18 3.40 9.89
CA GLN A 119 -11.38 4.81 9.58
C GLN A 119 -12.67 5.04 8.78
N LYS A 120 -13.56 5.89 9.32
CA LYS A 120 -14.90 6.17 8.76
C LYS A 120 -14.88 7.09 7.54
N THR A 121 -13.80 7.87 7.36
CA THR A 121 -13.67 8.81 6.26
C THR A 121 -12.48 8.47 5.38
N LEU A 122 -12.60 8.74 4.09
CA LEU A 122 -11.52 8.54 3.13
C LEU A 122 -10.28 9.38 3.49
N ASP A 123 -10.47 10.60 3.96
CA ASP A 123 -9.34 11.49 4.25
C ASP A 123 -8.60 11.08 5.52
N SER A 124 -9.32 10.67 6.58
CA SER A 124 -8.65 10.11 7.77
C SER A 124 -7.94 8.79 7.46
N PHE A 125 -8.51 7.94 6.59
CA PHE A 125 -7.86 6.73 6.10
C PHE A 125 -6.57 7.05 5.33
N LYS A 126 -6.61 8.00 4.39
CA LYS A 126 -5.43 8.41 3.61
C LYS A 126 -4.28 8.88 4.49
N VAL A 127 -4.57 9.73 5.49
CA VAL A 127 -3.54 10.25 6.40
C VAL A 127 -2.91 9.10 7.18
N LYS A 128 -3.72 8.28 7.86
CA LYS A 128 -3.20 7.14 8.63
C LYS A 128 -2.45 6.11 7.78
N LEU A 129 -2.91 5.85 6.56
CA LEU A 129 -2.23 4.95 5.64
C LEU A 129 -0.89 5.52 5.19
N LEU A 130 -0.82 6.83 4.92
CA LEU A 130 0.43 7.50 4.58
C LEU A 130 1.43 7.38 5.73
N ASP A 131 1.02 7.72 6.95
CA ASP A 131 1.87 7.64 8.15
C ASP A 131 2.41 6.22 8.37
N HIS A 132 1.54 5.21 8.28
CA HIS A 132 1.95 3.81 8.39
C HIS A 132 2.98 3.40 7.34
N LEU A 133 2.82 3.86 6.10
CA LEU A 133 3.76 3.57 5.02
C LEU A 133 5.09 4.34 5.16
N ILE A 134 5.08 5.55 5.71
CA ILE A 134 6.29 6.32 6.02
C ILE A 134 7.09 5.64 7.12
N VAL A 135 6.44 5.14 8.18
CA VAL A 135 7.13 4.38 9.24
C VAL A 135 7.78 3.13 8.65
N LYS A 136 7.04 2.36 7.84
CA LYS A 136 7.56 1.17 7.15
C LYS A 136 8.71 1.49 6.18
N GLN A 137 8.73 2.70 5.63
CA GLN A 137 9.80 3.17 4.78
C GLN A 137 11.09 3.41 5.56
N ALA A 138 11.00 3.98 6.76
CA ALA A 138 12.15 4.21 7.63
C ALA A 138 12.84 2.88 7.97
N GLU A 139 12.07 1.85 8.34
CA GLU A 139 12.58 0.48 8.57
C GLU A 139 13.36 -0.06 7.36
N CYS A 140 12.87 0.17 6.13
CA CYS A 140 13.56 -0.28 4.91
C CYS A 140 14.86 0.47 4.61
N PHE A 141 15.04 1.66 5.17
CA PHE A 141 16.27 2.44 5.00
C PHE A 141 17.32 2.13 6.08
N ASP A 142 16.87 1.70 7.26
CA ASP A 142 17.72 1.41 8.42
C ASP A 142 18.25 -0.03 8.45
N THR A 143 17.73 -0.93 7.60
CA THR A 143 18.32 -2.28 7.45
C THR A 143 19.76 -2.19 6.93
N PRO A 144 20.77 -2.67 7.68
CA PRO A 144 22.13 -2.76 7.17
C PRO A 144 22.14 -3.73 5.97
N LYS A 145 22.79 -3.32 4.90
CA LYS A 145 23.11 -4.20 3.77
C LYS A 145 24.08 -5.29 4.18
#